data_AF-A0A399RLH3-F1
#
_entry.id   AF-A0A399RLH3-F1
#
_cell.length_a   1.000
_cell.length_b   1.000
_cell.length_c   1.000
_cell.angle_alpha   90.00
_cell.angle_beta   90.00
_cell.angle_gamma   90.00
#
_symmetry.space_group_name_H-M   'P 1'
#
loop_
_entity.id
_entity.type
_entity.pdbx_description
1 polymer ?
#
loop_
_entity_poly.entity_id
_entity_poly.type
_entity_poly.pdbx_seq_one_letter_code
_entity_poly.pdbx_strand_id
1 'polypeptide(L)'
;MESKPYNTPEALGREPFTAAFWTLCAPFLFPVLGAFLIGLAWPGFNQVINGTDRTTEAIGLLWTALAAIHLVYFAILSIWCERRGAGAFAGSMRASQNWIVASILLGPVILIAPNLIAALIAGGEQGWEYSRDVDTSLFAPENWGLAYLVFTVLLAPILEEVTFRGVALGALVVRGIPPLMAMALSSAAFTFIHLQYSIPALIVVFVAGMGFAWLRLKSGSMLVPILAHIAANSVITFLASLAPPAG
;
A
#
# COMPACT_ATOMS: atom_id res chain seq x y z
N MET A 1 9.64 9.48 24.64
CA MET A 1 9.58 9.85 23.21
C MET A 1 8.59 10.99 23.11
N GLU A 2 9.03 12.21 22.85
CA GLU A 2 8.13 13.37 22.72
C GLU A 2 7.29 13.21 21.43
N SER A 3 5.98 13.39 21.54
CA SER A 3 5.03 13.28 20.43
C SER A 3 4.29 14.58 20.23
N LYS A 4 4.22 15.05 18.99
CA LYS A 4 3.52 16.26 18.54
C LYS A 4 2.04 15.97 18.21
N PRO A 5 1.23 16.88 17.61
CA PRO A 5 -0.16 16.60 17.27
C PRO A 5 -0.34 15.23 16.59
N TYR A 6 -1.43 14.56 16.94
CA TYR A 6 -1.77 13.23 16.41
C TYR A 6 -0.77 12.12 16.77
N ASN A 7 -0.05 12.26 17.90
CA ASN A 7 0.88 11.26 18.43
C ASN A 7 1.96 10.84 17.41
N THR A 8 2.45 11.82 16.64
CA THR A 8 3.46 11.60 15.60
C THR A 8 4.87 11.79 16.17
N PRO A 9 5.80 10.86 15.92
CA PRO A 9 7.17 10.99 16.41
C PRO A 9 7.90 12.19 15.81
N GLU A 10 8.49 13.05 16.65
CA GLU A 10 9.22 14.24 16.18
C GLU A 10 10.45 13.91 15.32
N ALA A 11 11.03 12.72 15.52
CA ALA A 11 12.16 12.20 14.77
C ALA A 11 11.98 12.26 13.24
N LEU A 12 10.75 12.08 12.77
CA LEU A 12 10.41 12.09 11.33
C LEU A 12 10.63 13.46 10.68
N GLY A 13 10.69 14.54 11.46
CA GLY A 13 10.92 15.89 10.95
C GLY A 13 12.38 16.24 10.70
N ARG A 14 13.32 15.43 11.20
CA ARG A 14 14.76 15.75 11.22
C ARG A 14 15.43 15.57 9.87
N GLU A 15 14.96 14.64 9.04
CA GLU A 15 15.57 14.29 7.75
C GLU A 15 14.53 14.30 6.62
N PRO A 16 14.09 15.50 6.15
CA PRO A 16 13.03 15.61 5.16
C PRO A 16 13.38 14.96 3.81
N PHE A 17 14.64 15.02 3.39
CA PHE A 17 15.09 14.41 2.14
C PHE A 17 15.09 12.88 2.22
N THR A 18 15.47 12.31 3.37
CA THR A 18 15.40 10.86 3.58
C THR A 18 13.94 10.39 3.65
N ALA A 19 13.06 11.14 4.31
CA ALA A 19 11.63 10.86 4.30
C ALA A 19 11.03 10.93 2.88
N ALA A 20 11.43 11.93 2.08
CA ALA A 20 11.04 12.03 0.67
C ALA A 20 11.57 10.86 -0.16
N PHE A 21 12.83 10.43 0.05
CA PHE A 21 13.39 9.24 -0.58
C PHE A 21 12.54 7.99 -0.28
N TRP A 22 12.22 7.75 0.99
CA TRP A 22 11.41 6.61 1.40
C TRP A 22 10.01 6.62 0.80
N THR A 23 9.47 7.80 0.52
CA THR A 23 8.11 7.99 0.02
C THR A 23 8.02 7.96 -1.50
N LEU A 24 9.01 8.54 -2.20
CA LEU A 24 8.94 8.81 -3.64
C LEU A 24 9.90 7.96 -4.47
N CYS A 25 11.02 7.51 -3.90
CA CYS A 25 12.06 6.77 -4.63
C CYS A 25 12.08 5.29 -4.25
N ALA A 26 12.07 4.98 -2.95
CA ALA A 26 12.15 3.62 -2.43
C ALA A 26 11.06 2.68 -2.98
N PRO A 27 9.79 3.10 -3.14
CA PRO A 27 8.74 2.24 -3.70
C PRO A 27 9.02 1.76 -5.12
N PHE A 28 9.87 2.46 -5.90
CA PHE A 28 10.30 2.01 -7.22
C PHE A 28 11.65 1.30 -7.16
N LEU A 29 12.59 1.83 -6.37
CA LEU A 29 13.95 1.32 -6.30
C LEU A 29 13.99 -0.12 -5.79
N PHE A 30 13.27 -0.44 -4.71
CA PHE A 30 13.31 -1.77 -4.11
C PHE A 30 12.73 -2.85 -5.04
N PRO A 31 11.53 -2.68 -5.63
CA PRO A 31 11.00 -3.63 -6.61
C PRO A 31 11.91 -3.80 -7.84
N VAL A 32 12.44 -2.71 -8.41
CA VAL A 32 13.29 -2.76 -9.61
C VAL A 32 14.61 -3.46 -9.31
N LEU A 33 15.32 -3.07 -8.25
CA LEU A 33 16.59 -3.68 -7.87
C LEU A 33 16.39 -5.14 -7.45
N GLY A 34 15.34 -5.42 -6.69
CA GLY A 34 14.98 -6.77 -6.26
C GLY A 34 14.70 -7.68 -7.45
N ALA A 35 13.85 -7.24 -8.39
CA ALA A 35 13.52 -7.97 -9.61
C ALA A 35 14.76 -8.23 -10.47
N PHE A 36 15.65 -7.24 -10.61
CA PHE A 36 16.92 -7.40 -11.30
C PHE A 36 17.79 -8.49 -10.65
N LEU A 37 17.97 -8.46 -9.34
CA LEU A 37 18.77 -9.47 -8.61
C LEU A 37 18.15 -10.87 -8.71
N ILE A 38 16.82 -10.98 -8.63
CA ILE A 38 16.11 -12.25 -8.84
C ILE A 38 16.31 -12.76 -10.27
N GLY A 39 16.22 -11.89 -11.28
CA GLY A 39 16.47 -12.26 -12.67
C GLY A 39 17.89 -12.79 -12.94
N LEU A 40 18.88 -12.34 -12.17
CA LEU A 40 20.25 -12.89 -12.21
C LEU A 40 20.34 -14.27 -11.56
N ALA A 41 19.59 -14.51 -10.48
CA ALA A 41 19.66 -15.74 -9.70
C ALA A 41 18.73 -16.85 -10.22
N TRP A 42 17.61 -16.49 -10.84
CA TRP A 42 16.57 -17.40 -11.32
C TRP A 42 16.26 -17.12 -12.80
N PRO A 43 16.85 -17.88 -13.74
CA PRO A 43 16.61 -17.68 -15.18
C PRO A 43 15.13 -17.81 -15.60
N GLY A 44 14.34 -18.58 -14.86
CA GLY A 44 12.90 -18.75 -15.09
C GLY A 44 12.09 -17.48 -14.77
N PHE A 45 12.62 -16.55 -13.97
CA PHE A 45 11.96 -15.27 -13.70
C PHE A 45 11.61 -14.52 -14.99
N ASN A 46 12.57 -14.42 -15.92
CA ASN A 46 12.36 -13.76 -17.20
C ASN A 46 11.34 -14.49 -18.08
N GLN A 47 11.21 -15.81 -17.94
CA GLN A 47 10.22 -16.59 -18.69
C GLN A 47 8.79 -16.30 -18.20
N VAL A 48 8.61 -16.14 -16.88
CA VAL A 48 7.32 -15.75 -16.31
C VAL A 48 6.97 -14.30 -16.66
N ILE A 49 7.91 -13.37 -16.48
CA ILE A 49 7.69 -11.93 -16.75
C ILE A 49 7.43 -11.66 -18.24
N ASN A 50 8.13 -12.35 -19.14
CA ASN A 50 7.88 -12.23 -20.59
C ASN A 50 6.69 -13.07 -21.06
N GLY A 51 6.06 -13.82 -20.16
CA GLY A 51 4.85 -14.57 -20.43
C GLY A 51 5.01 -15.89 -21.17
N THR A 52 6.24 -16.37 -21.33
CA THR A 52 6.53 -17.67 -21.97
C THR A 52 6.29 -18.85 -21.04
N ASP A 53 6.29 -18.63 -19.73
CA ASP A 53 5.87 -19.62 -18.71
C ASP A 53 4.70 -19.07 -17.88
N ARG A 54 3.59 -19.80 -17.89
CA ARG A 54 2.31 -19.43 -17.23
C ARG A 54 1.84 -20.48 -16.24
N THR A 55 2.73 -21.39 -15.85
CA THR A 55 2.40 -22.41 -14.85
C THR A 55 2.10 -21.75 -13.50
N THR A 56 1.11 -22.28 -12.78
CA THR A 56 0.72 -21.78 -11.46
C THR A 56 1.89 -21.84 -10.48
N GLU A 57 2.76 -22.85 -10.61
CA GLU A 57 3.98 -22.98 -9.82
C GLU A 57 4.96 -21.83 -10.08
N ALA A 58 5.22 -21.50 -11.35
CA ALA A 58 6.14 -20.42 -11.70
C ALA A 58 5.59 -19.04 -11.31
N ILE A 59 4.29 -18.81 -11.47
CA ILE A 59 3.61 -17.59 -11.00
C ILE A 59 3.63 -17.52 -9.47
N GLY A 60 3.41 -18.63 -8.77
CA GLY A 60 3.53 -18.69 -7.31
C GLY A 60 4.94 -18.37 -6.80
N LEU A 61 5.98 -18.82 -7.51
CA LEU A 61 7.36 -18.48 -7.20
C LEU A 61 7.66 -17.00 -7.47
N LEU A 62 7.11 -16.42 -8.55
CA LEU A 62 7.18 -14.98 -8.81
C LEU A 62 6.57 -14.18 -7.63
N TRP A 63 5.38 -14.55 -7.17
CA TRP A 63 4.73 -13.90 -6.02
C TRP A 63 5.52 -14.05 -4.72
N THR A 64 6.16 -15.19 -4.51
CA THR A 64 7.06 -15.41 -3.37
C THR A 64 8.27 -14.47 -3.44
N ALA A 65 8.85 -14.31 -4.63
CA ALA A 65 9.98 -13.43 -4.85
C ALA A 65 9.60 -11.95 -4.64
N LEU A 66 8.45 -11.52 -5.16
CA LEU A 66 7.91 -10.17 -4.94
C LEU A 66 7.62 -9.89 -3.46
N ALA A 67 7.01 -10.85 -2.75
CA ALA A 67 6.78 -10.73 -1.31
C ALA A 67 8.10 -10.60 -0.54
N ALA A 68 9.12 -11.38 -0.89
CA ALA A 68 10.44 -11.29 -0.26
C ALA A 68 11.10 -9.92 -0.45
N ILE A 69 11.04 -9.34 -1.67
CA ILE A 69 11.55 -8.00 -1.94
C ILE A 69 10.88 -6.96 -1.04
N HIS A 70 9.55 -6.98 -0.95
CA HIS A 70 8.79 -6.01 -0.15
C HIS A 70 8.98 -6.22 1.34
N LEU A 71 9.22 -7.45 1.80
CA LEU A 71 9.56 -7.72 3.19
C LEU A 71 10.94 -7.15 3.54
N VAL A 72 11.92 -7.28 2.66
CA VAL A 72 13.25 -6.67 2.83
C VAL A 72 13.14 -5.14 2.83
N TYR A 73 12.36 -4.57 1.90
CA TYR A 73 12.07 -3.14 1.89
C TYR A 73 11.46 -2.69 3.23
N PHE A 74 10.38 -3.34 3.67
CA PHE A 74 9.73 -3.05 4.94
C PHE A 74 10.70 -3.14 6.13
N ALA A 75 11.55 -4.16 6.16
CA ALA A 75 12.54 -4.34 7.22
C ALA A 75 13.56 -3.18 7.26
N ILE A 76 14.09 -2.77 6.10
CA ILE A 76 15.08 -1.68 6.04
C ILE A 76 14.43 -0.34 6.41
N LEU A 77 13.23 -0.07 5.90
CA LEU A 77 12.45 1.11 6.29
C LEU A 77 12.20 1.13 7.80
N SER A 78 11.78 -0.01 8.37
CA SER A 78 11.51 -0.15 9.80
C SER A 78 12.76 0.09 10.65
N ILE A 79 13.91 -0.48 10.25
CA ILE A 79 15.19 -0.27 10.91
C ILE A 79 15.60 1.20 10.85
N TRP A 80 15.40 1.87 9.71
CA TRP A 80 15.66 3.31 9.60
C TRP A 80 14.77 4.11 10.55
N CYS A 81 13.45 3.86 10.57
CA CYS A 81 12.51 4.53 11.47
C CYS A 81 12.88 4.34 12.95
N GLU A 82 13.21 3.10 13.35
CA GLU A 82 13.65 2.76 14.71
C GLU A 82 14.93 3.53 15.09
N ARG A 83 15.94 3.54 14.21
CA ARG A 83 17.20 4.27 14.41
C ARG A 83 17.05 5.79 14.46
N ARG A 84 15.93 6.34 14.02
CA ARG A 84 15.60 7.77 14.19
C ARG A 84 14.85 8.03 15.49
N GLY A 85 14.33 6.99 16.15
CA GLY A 85 13.45 7.12 17.31
C GLY A 85 12.00 7.39 16.92
N ALA A 86 11.58 6.97 15.72
CA ALA A 86 10.18 7.01 15.29
C ALA A 86 9.41 5.71 15.61
N GLY A 87 10.11 4.67 16.07
CA GLY A 87 9.60 3.32 16.19
C GLY A 87 9.59 2.59 14.84
N ALA A 88 9.67 1.27 14.85
CA ALA A 88 9.70 0.43 13.64
C ALA A 88 8.58 0.73 12.62
N PHE A 89 7.40 1.16 13.08
CA PHE A 89 6.25 1.48 12.22
C PHE A 89 6.07 2.99 11.97
N ALA A 90 7.07 3.81 12.28
CA ALA A 90 7.02 5.28 12.18
C ALA A 90 5.85 5.92 12.96
N GLY A 91 5.44 5.31 14.07
CA GLY A 91 4.38 5.80 14.94
C GLY A 91 3.91 4.75 15.96
N SER A 92 2.95 5.15 16.80
CA SER A 92 2.37 4.28 17.82
C SER A 92 1.56 3.14 17.20
N MET A 93 1.83 1.90 17.61
CA MET A 93 1.04 0.72 17.27
C MET A 93 -0.05 0.39 18.30
N ARG A 94 -0.34 1.31 19.22
CA ARG A 94 -1.40 1.13 20.23
C ARG A 94 -2.70 1.76 19.73
N ALA A 95 -3.80 1.04 19.83
CA ALA A 95 -5.14 1.53 19.53
C ALA A 95 -6.14 1.02 20.59
N SER A 96 -7.15 1.82 20.91
CA SER A 96 -8.28 1.36 21.73
C SER A 96 -9.16 0.37 20.97
N GLN A 97 -9.92 -0.46 21.67
CA GLN A 97 -10.87 -1.40 21.05
C GLN A 97 -11.85 -0.73 20.08
N ASN A 98 -12.39 0.44 20.43
CA ASN A 98 -13.31 1.19 19.54
C ASN A 98 -12.66 1.52 18.19
N TRP A 99 -11.39 1.91 18.21
CA TRP A 99 -10.64 2.21 17.00
C TRP A 99 -10.29 0.96 16.18
N ILE A 100 -10.06 -0.18 16.83
CA ILE A 100 -9.86 -1.47 16.15
C ILE A 100 -11.14 -1.90 15.44
N VAL A 101 -12.30 -1.80 16.11
CA VAL A 101 -13.60 -2.11 15.51
C VAL A 101 -13.88 -1.13 14.35
N ALA A 102 -13.68 0.17 14.58
CA ALA A 102 -13.87 1.18 13.55
C ALA A 102 -12.97 0.97 12.34
N SER A 103 -11.71 0.58 12.50
CA SER A 103 -10.82 0.31 11.36
C SER A 103 -11.32 -0.85 10.50
N ILE A 104 -11.77 -1.95 11.13
CA ILE A 104 -12.27 -3.13 10.41
C ILE A 104 -13.52 -2.79 9.60
N LEU A 105 -14.41 -1.97 10.15
CA LEU A 105 -15.66 -1.58 9.50
C LEU A 105 -15.47 -0.48 8.44
N LEU A 106 -14.65 0.53 8.72
CA LEU A 106 -14.46 1.69 7.84
C LEU A 106 -13.49 1.38 6.70
N GLY A 107 -12.53 0.48 6.87
CA GLY A 107 -11.56 0.11 5.85
C GLY A 107 -12.19 -0.25 4.50
N PRO A 108 -13.07 -1.28 4.45
CA PRO A 108 -13.77 -1.64 3.23
C PRO A 108 -14.60 -0.48 2.65
N VAL A 109 -15.26 0.31 3.49
CA VAL A 109 -16.06 1.47 3.04
C VAL A 109 -15.19 2.53 2.37
N ILE A 110 -14.00 2.82 2.92
CA ILE A 110 -13.04 3.80 2.39
C ILE A 110 -12.63 3.47 0.95
N LEU A 111 -12.59 2.19 0.58
CA LEU A 111 -12.15 1.75 -0.75
C LEU A 111 -13.33 1.45 -1.69
N ILE A 112 -14.39 0.80 -1.19
CA ILE A 112 -15.56 0.41 -1.99
C ILE A 112 -16.43 1.61 -2.35
N ALA A 113 -16.69 2.54 -1.41
CA ALA A 113 -17.60 3.64 -1.66
C ALA A 113 -17.12 4.57 -2.80
N PRO A 114 -15.85 5.02 -2.86
CA PRO A 114 -15.39 5.81 -3.99
C PRO A 114 -15.38 5.03 -5.29
N ASN A 115 -15.13 3.70 -5.25
CA ASN A 115 -15.20 2.85 -6.43
C ASN A 115 -16.63 2.78 -7.01
N LEU A 116 -17.64 2.59 -6.16
CA LEU A 116 -19.04 2.61 -6.58
C LEU A 116 -19.44 3.97 -7.16
N ILE A 117 -19.01 5.07 -6.55
CA ILE A 117 -19.26 6.42 -7.06
C ILE A 117 -18.58 6.62 -8.44
N ALA A 118 -17.33 6.18 -8.59
CA ALA A 118 -16.62 6.26 -9.85
C ALA A 118 -17.33 5.46 -10.96
N ALA A 119 -17.79 4.24 -10.65
CA ALA A 119 -18.55 3.41 -11.58
C ALA A 119 -19.87 4.07 -12.01
N LEU A 120 -20.59 4.69 -11.07
CA LEU A 120 -21.83 5.42 -11.37
C LEU A 120 -21.59 6.62 -12.30
N ILE A 121 -20.48 7.34 -12.13
CA ILE A 121 -20.13 8.51 -12.94
C ILE A 121 -19.60 8.09 -14.32
N ALA A 122 -18.80 7.03 -14.39
CA ALA A 122 -18.18 6.53 -15.61
C ALA A 122 -19.09 5.67 -16.48
N GLY A 123 -20.32 5.36 -16.04
CA GLY A 123 -21.30 4.59 -16.81
C GLY A 123 -21.15 3.07 -16.69
N GLY A 124 -20.58 2.55 -15.59
CA GLY A 124 -20.50 1.12 -15.30
C GLY A 124 -19.07 0.61 -15.08
N GLU A 125 -18.76 -0.55 -15.68
CA GLU A 125 -17.57 -1.39 -15.39
C GLU A 125 -16.21 -0.70 -15.60
N GLN A 126 -16.15 0.46 -16.26
CA GLN A 126 -14.90 1.14 -16.64
C GLN A 126 -14.20 1.92 -15.50
N GLY A 127 -14.60 1.68 -14.24
CA GLY A 127 -14.08 2.42 -13.09
C GLY A 127 -12.72 1.93 -12.58
N TRP A 128 -12.41 0.64 -12.72
CA TRP A 128 -11.22 0.01 -12.13
C TRP A 128 -10.48 -0.85 -13.15
N GLU A 129 -9.58 -0.20 -13.90
CA GLU A 129 -8.82 -0.82 -14.99
C GLU A 129 -7.33 -0.46 -14.87
N TYR A 130 -6.47 -1.26 -15.49
CA TYR A 130 -5.07 -0.90 -15.70
C TYR A 130 -4.95 0.06 -16.90
N SER A 131 -4.05 1.05 -16.82
CA SER A 131 -3.85 2.08 -17.85
C SER A 131 -3.05 1.62 -19.08
N ARG A 132 -2.55 0.37 -19.09
CA ARG A 132 -1.68 -0.22 -20.13
C ARG A 132 -1.97 -1.73 -20.29
N ASP A 133 -1.26 -2.37 -21.23
CA ASP A 133 -1.10 -3.83 -21.39
C ASP A 133 -0.43 -4.47 -20.15
N VAL A 134 -1.03 -4.29 -18.97
CA VAL A 134 -0.70 -5.07 -17.79
C VAL A 134 -1.27 -6.44 -18.04
N ASP A 135 -0.38 -7.41 -17.97
CA ASP A 135 -0.74 -8.80 -18.08
C ASP A 135 -1.49 -9.25 -16.82
N THR A 136 -2.81 -9.17 -16.91
CA THR A 136 -3.73 -9.46 -15.81
C THR A 136 -3.75 -10.92 -15.41
N SER A 137 -3.22 -11.83 -16.26
CA SER A 137 -3.18 -13.26 -15.95
C SER A 137 -2.32 -13.57 -14.72
N LEU A 138 -1.29 -12.78 -14.44
CA LEU A 138 -0.46 -12.91 -13.22
C LEU A 138 -1.25 -12.65 -11.93
N PHE A 139 -2.35 -11.90 -12.04
CA PHE A 139 -3.22 -11.46 -10.94
C PHE A 139 -4.57 -12.18 -10.95
N ALA A 140 -4.78 -13.13 -11.87
CA ALA A 140 -6.04 -13.83 -12.01
C ALA A 140 -6.31 -14.74 -10.77
N PRO A 141 -7.58 -14.89 -10.32
CA PRO A 141 -7.92 -15.64 -9.11
C PRO A 141 -7.36 -17.07 -9.05
N GLU A 142 -7.27 -17.75 -10.19
CA GLU A 142 -6.69 -19.10 -10.31
C GLU A 142 -5.20 -19.16 -9.93
N ASN A 143 -4.50 -18.04 -9.95
CA ASN A 143 -3.08 -17.93 -9.62
C ASN A 143 -2.81 -17.41 -8.19
N TRP A 144 -3.86 -17.25 -7.37
CA TRP A 144 -3.74 -16.74 -6.00
C TRP A 144 -3.25 -17.80 -5.02
N GLY A 145 -1.94 -18.04 -5.02
CA GLY A 145 -1.27 -18.84 -3.99
C GLY A 145 -1.13 -18.11 -2.63
N LEU A 146 -0.65 -18.83 -1.62
CA LEU A 146 -0.42 -18.27 -0.27
C LEU A 146 0.47 -17.01 -0.30
N ALA A 147 1.53 -17.01 -1.10
CA ALA A 147 2.44 -15.87 -1.21
C ALA A 147 1.74 -14.62 -1.74
N TYR A 148 0.88 -14.76 -2.75
CA TYR A 148 0.07 -13.67 -3.28
C TYR A 148 -0.87 -13.11 -2.22
N LEU A 149 -1.61 -13.98 -1.51
CA LEU A 149 -2.56 -13.57 -0.48
C LEU A 149 -1.87 -12.85 0.68
N VAL A 150 -0.74 -13.37 1.17
CA VAL A 150 0.06 -12.71 2.20
C VAL A 150 0.58 -11.36 1.71
N PHE A 151 1.03 -11.29 0.46
CA PHE A 151 1.50 -10.04 -0.13
C PHE A 151 0.39 -8.99 -0.21
N THR A 152 -0.71 -9.30 -0.89
CA THR A 152 -1.78 -8.35 -1.22
C THR A 152 -2.62 -7.94 -0.02
N VAL A 153 -2.88 -8.87 0.92
CA VAL A 153 -3.75 -8.59 2.08
C VAL A 153 -2.99 -8.04 3.28
N LEU A 154 -1.72 -8.42 3.47
CA LEU A 154 -0.97 -8.07 4.67
C LEU A 154 0.24 -7.19 4.38
N LEU A 155 1.20 -7.70 3.60
CA LEU A 155 2.50 -7.07 3.48
C LEU A 155 2.43 -5.72 2.74
N ALA A 156 1.72 -5.65 1.62
CA ALA A 156 1.53 -4.41 0.88
C ALA A 156 0.82 -3.34 1.73
N PRO A 157 -0.35 -3.60 2.34
CA PRO A 157 -1.00 -2.64 3.25
C PRO A 157 -0.10 -2.15 4.39
N ILE A 158 0.65 -3.05 5.04
CA ILE A 158 1.55 -2.66 6.14
C ILE A 158 2.66 -1.72 5.64
N LEU A 159 3.34 -2.12 4.57
CA LEU A 159 4.44 -1.35 3.99
C LEU A 159 3.96 0.02 3.48
N GLU A 160 2.84 0.05 2.77
CA GLU A 160 2.25 1.28 2.25
C GLU A 160 1.84 2.21 3.40
N GLU A 161 1.14 1.73 4.41
CA GLU A 161 0.73 2.59 5.52
C GLU A 161 1.95 3.11 6.32
N VAL A 162 2.96 2.29 6.58
CA VAL A 162 4.20 2.79 7.23
C VAL A 162 4.91 3.84 6.37
N THR A 163 4.95 3.65 5.05
CA THR A 163 5.58 4.60 4.12
C THR A 163 4.80 5.92 4.05
N PHE A 164 3.50 5.87 3.83
CA PHE A 164 2.71 7.07 3.52
C PHE A 164 2.06 7.70 4.76
N ARG A 165 1.59 6.92 5.74
CA ARG A 165 0.89 7.43 6.96
C ARG A 165 1.85 7.57 8.13
N GLY A 166 2.85 6.69 8.20
CA GLY A 166 3.96 6.80 9.11
C GLY A 166 4.91 7.91 8.68
N VAL A 167 5.69 7.66 7.63
CA VAL A 167 6.80 8.53 7.22
C VAL A 167 6.32 9.80 6.51
N ALA A 168 5.60 9.70 5.39
CA ALA A 168 5.27 10.88 4.58
C ALA A 168 4.36 11.87 5.33
N LEU A 169 3.19 11.40 5.78
CA LEU A 169 2.24 12.20 6.56
C LEU A 169 2.88 12.68 7.86
N GLY A 170 3.61 11.80 8.56
CA GLY A 170 4.26 12.14 9.82
C GLY A 170 5.28 13.26 9.67
N ALA A 171 6.17 13.18 8.68
CA ALA A 171 7.17 14.19 8.38
C ALA A 171 6.54 15.56 8.04
N LEU A 172 5.44 15.58 7.28
CA LEU A 172 4.71 16.80 6.94
C LEU A 172 4.09 17.45 8.20
N VAL A 173 3.40 16.66 9.01
CA VAL A 173 2.71 17.13 10.23
C VAL A 173 3.69 17.72 11.25
N VAL A 174 4.80 17.03 11.55
CA VAL A 174 5.76 17.52 12.56
C VAL A 174 6.49 18.78 12.13
N ARG A 175 6.55 19.04 10.81
CA ARG A 175 7.08 20.27 10.22
C ARG A 175 6.05 21.41 10.14
N GLY A 176 4.86 21.22 10.69
CA GLY A 176 3.83 22.25 10.78
C GLY A 176 3.01 22.44 9.50
N ILE A 177 3.06 21.49 8.55
CA ILE A 177 2.16 21.53 7.40
C ILE A 177 0.72 21.30 7.89
N PRO A 178 -0.26 22.11 7.46
CA PRO A 178 -1.64 21.97 7.90
C PRO A 178 -2.19 20.55 7.66
N PRO A 179 -3.00 19.98 8.56
CA PRO A 179 -3.42 18.58 8.49
C PRO A 179 -4.04 18.18 7.15
N LEU A 180 -4.94 19.01 6.60
CA LEU A 180 -5.60 18.74 5.32
C LEU A 180 -4.59 18.72 4.15
N MET A 181 -3.64 19.66 4.14
CA MET A 181 -2.57 19.70 3.13
C MET A 181 -1.63 18.51 3.28
N ALA A 182 -1.30 18.12 4.52
CA ALA A 182 -0.46 16.96 4.78
C ALA A 182 -1.13 15.66 4.29
N MET A 183 -2.43 15.50 4.54
CA MET A 183 -3.24 14.39 4.01
C MET A 183 -3.23 14.38 2.48
N ALA A 184 -3.47 15.52 1.84
CA ALA A 184 -3.50 15.61 0.38
C ALA A 184 -2.15 15.27 -0.25
N LEU A 185 -1.06 15.79 0.29
CA LEU A 185 0.29 15.53 -0.20
C LEU A 185 0.72 14.06 0.01
N SER A 186 0.45 13.47 1.18
CA SER A 186 0.78 12.05 1.40
C SER A 186 -0.07 11.13 0.51
N SER A 187 -1.34 11.48 0.28
CA SER A 187 -2.23 10.71 -0.59
C SER A 187 -1.89 10.86 -2.07
N ALA A 188 -1.40 12.03 -2.49
CA ALA A 188 -0.87 12.24 -3.84
C ALA A 188 0.38 11.39 -4.07
N ALA A 189 1.30 11.32 -3.10
CA ALA A 189 2.47 10.46 -3.19
C ALA A 189 2.10 8.96 -3.22
N PHE A 190 1.10 8.55 -2.43
CA PHE A 190 0.53 7.20 -2.50
C PHE A 190 -0.08 6.90 -3.87
N THR A 191 -0.82 7.84 -4.44
CA THR A 191 -1.43 7.68 -5.77
C THR A 191 -0.38 7.66 -6.90
N PHE A 192 0.73 8.38 -6.73
CA PHE A 192 1.82 8.44 -7.69
C PHE A 192 2.51 7.07 -7.90
N ILE A 193 2.56 6.20 -6.89
CA ILE A 193 3.10 4.85 -7.07
C ILE A 193 2.11 3.89 -7.73
N HIS A 194 0.89 4.35 -8.01
CA HIS A 194 -0.22 3.56 -8.57
C HIS A 194 -0.55 3.94 -10.03
N LEU A 195 0.33 4.66 -10.74
CA LEU A 195 0.12 5.13 -12.11
C LEU A 195 -0.11 4.03 -13.16
N GLN A 196 0.04 2.76 -12.81
CA GLN A 196 -0.41 1.62 -13.60
C GLN A 196 -1.93 1.52 -13.75
N TYR A 197 -2.71 2.25 -12.95
CA TYR A 197 -4.17 2.26 -13.04
C TYR A 197 -4.72 3.37 -13.94
N SER A 198 -5.94 3.18 -14.43
CA SER A 198 -6.71 4.18 -15.17
C SER A 198 -6.99 5.44 -14.34
N ILE A 199 -7.32 6.56 -14.99
CA ILE A 199 -7.59 7.83 -14.29
C ILE A 199 -8.72 7.70 -13.25
N PRO A 200 -9.86 7.05 -13.55
CA PRO A 200 -10.91 6.82 -12.54
C PRO A 200 -10.40 6.04 -11.31
N ALA A 201 -9.61 4.98 -11.52
CA ALA A 201 -9.01 4.21 -10.45
C ALA A 201 -8.00 5.02 -9.62
N LEU A 202 -7.19 5.87 -10.26
CA LEU A 202 -6.29 6.79 -9.53
C LEU A 202 -7.05 7.76 -8.62
N ILE A 203 -8.22 8.23 -9.02
CA ILE A 203 -9.08 9.07 -8.16
C ILE A 203 -9.54 8.26 -6.94
N VAL A 204 -9.96 7.01 -7.13
CA VAL A 204 -10.34 6.13 -6.03
C VAL A 204 -9.16 5.89 -5.08
N VAL A 205 -7.97 5.59 -5.61
CA VAL A 205 -6.73 5.42 -4.83
C VAL A 205 -6.40 6.69 -4.03
N PHE A 206 -6.55 7.87 -4.62
CA PHE A 206 -6.33 9.14 -3.93
C PHE A 206 -7.34 9.38 -2.79
N VAL A 207 -8.62 9.09 -3.02
CA VAL A 207 -9.67 9.25 -2.00
C VAL A 207 -9.51 8.25 -0.86
N ALA A 208 -9.20 6.98 -1.16
CA ALA A 208 -8.84 5.98 -0.16
C ALA A 208 -7.58 6.42 0.62
N GLY A 209 -6.62 6.97 -0.13
CA GLY A 209 -5.51 7.80 0.30
C GLY A 209 -5.84 8.69 1.50
N MET A 210 -6.75 9.61 1.24
CA MET A 210 -7.25 10.60 2.21
C MET A 210 -7.95 9.95 3.39
N GLY A 211 -8.74 8.89 3.17
CA GLY A 211 -9.45 8.14 4.21
C GLY A 211 -8.50 7.51 5.24
N PHE A 212 -7.46 6.80 4.80
CA PHE A 212 -6.48 6.22 5.71
C PHE A 212 -5.65 7.30 6.43
N ALA A 213 -5.31 8.39 5.74
CA ALA A 213 -4.63 9.53 6.37
C ALA A 213 -5.51 10.17 7.47
N TRP A 214 -6.81 10.31 7.22
CA TRP A 214 -7.77 10.80 8.22
C TRP A 214 -7.85 9.86 9.43
N LEU A 215 -7.95 8.54 9.21
CA LEU A 215 -7.93 7.55 10.29
C LEU A 215 -6.66 7.65 11.13
N ARG A 216 -5.50 7.80 10.49
CA ARG A 216 -4.20 7.98 11.16
C ARG A 216 -4.18 9.23 12.04
N LEU A 217 -4.66 10.36 11.54
CA LEU A 217 -4.67 11.61 12.29
C LEU A 217 -5.68 11.57 13.45
N LYS A 218 -6.88 11.02 13.23
CA LYS A 218 -7.92 10.98 14.27
C LYS A 218 -7.62 10.01 15.39
N SER A 219 -7.04 8.85 15.08
CA SER A 219 -6.70 7.84 16.09
C SER A 219 -5.36 8.08 16.77
N GLY A 220 -4.43 8.80 16.13
CA GLY A 220 -3.05 8.91 16.61
C GLY A 220 -2.29 7.58 16.62
N SER A 221 -2.73 6.61 15.82
CA SER A 221 -2.21 5.24 15.80
C SER A 221 -1.93 4.79 14.37
N MET A 222 -0.82 4.10 14.18
CA MET A 222 -0.47 3.41 12.93
C MET A 222 -1.24 2.10 12.79
N LEU A 223 -1.64 1.47 13.89
CA LEU A 223 -2.40 0.22 13.84
C LEU A 223 -3.76 0.42 13.16
N VAL A 224 -4.40 1.57 13.36
CA VAL A 224 -5.74 1.87 12.82
C VAL A 224 -5.79 1.93 11.29
N PRO A 225 -4.98 2.76 10.59
CA PRO A 225 -4.97 2.75 9.13
C PRO A 225 -4.45 1.42 8.56
N ILE A 226 -3.49 0.75 9.22
CA ILE A 226 -3.01 -0.59 8.82
C ILE A 226 -4.17 -1.60 8.82
N LEU A 227 -4.91 -1.71 9.93
CA LEU A 227 -6.04 -2.63 10.02
C LEU A 227 -7.16 -2.27 9.04
N ALA A 228 -7.41 -0.98 8.82
CA ALA A 228 -8.40 -0.54 7.86
C ALA A 228 -8.01 -0.94 6.42
N HIS A 229 -6.75 -0.77 6.06
CA HIS A 229 -6.25 -1.14 4.74
C HIS A 229 -6.25 -2.66 4.55
N ILE A 230 -5.79 -3.42 5.55
CA ILE A 230 -5.87 -4.90 5.55
C ILE A 230 -7.33 -5.35 5.38
N ALA A 231 -8.27 -4.77 6.14
CA ALA A 231 -9.68 -5.11 6.03
C ALA A 231 -10.25 -4.78 4.64
N ALA A 232 -9.88 -3.63 4.08
CA ALA A 232 -10.27 -3.23 2.72
C ALA A 232 -9.79 -4.24 1.68
N ASN A 233 -8.49 -4.56 1.68
CA ASN A 233 -7.90 -5.51 0.74
C ASN A 233 -8.47 -6.91 0.94
N SER A 234 -8.70 -7.33 2.19
CA SER A 234 -9.33 -8.62 2.50
C SER A 234 -10.71 -8.74 1.88
N VAL A 235 -11.58 -7.73 2.07
CA VAL A 235 -12.94 -7.74 1.52
C VAL A 235 -12.92 -7.68 -0.01
N ILE A 236 -12.08 -6.84 -0.61
CA ILE A 236 -11.99 -6.76 -2.07
C ILE A 236 -11.46 -8.06 -2.67
N THR A 237 -10.44 -8.66 -2.06
CA THR A 237 -9.90 -9.96 -2.50
C THR A 237 -10.96 -11.04 -2.39
N PHE A 238 -11.70 -11.07 -1.28
CA PHE A 238 -12.81 -12.02 -1.10
C PHE A 238 -13.91 -11.81 -2.15
N LEU A 239 -14.36 -10.58 -2.39
CA LEU A 239 -15.38 -10.29 -3.40
C LEU A 239 -14.90 -10.69 -4.80
N ALA A 240 -13.63 -10.41 -5.13
CA ALA A 240 -13.03 -10.78 -6.39
C ALA A 240 -12.87 -12.31 -6.55
N SER A 241 -12.67 -13.08 -5.47
CA SER A 241 -12.68 -14.56 -5.55
C SER A 241 -14.07 -15.15 -5.87
N LEU A 242 -15.14 -14.37 -5.67
CA LEU A 242 -16.50 -14.78 -6.00
C LEU A 242 -16.91 -14.39 -7.44
N ALA A 243 -16.09 -13.57 -8.12
CA ALA A 243 -16.38 -13.18 -9.49
C ALA A 243 -16.27 -14.39 -10.42
N PRO A 244 -17.20 -14.56 -11.37
CA PRO A 244 -17.07 -15.61 -12.37
C PRO A 244 -15.76 -15.41 -13.18
N PRO A 245 -15.12 -16.50 -13.63
CA PRO A 245 -13.94 -16.39 -14.50
C PRO A 245 -14.26 -15.49 -15.70
N ALA A 246 -13.31 -14.62 -16.07
CA ALA A 246 -13.43 -13.90 -17.33
C ALA A 246 -13.49 -14.94 -18.47
N GLY A 247 -14.61 -14.95 -19.19
CA GLY A 247 -14.85 -15.85 -20.32
C GLY A 247 -14.04 -15.49 -21.56
#